data_AF-A0A3A9A824-F1
#
_entry.id   AF-A0A3A9A824-F1
#
_cell.length_a   1.000
_cell.length_b   1.000
_cell.length_c   1.000
_cell.angle_alpha   90.00
_cell.angle_beta   90.00
_cell.angle_gamma   90.00
#
_symmetry.space_group_name_H-M   'P 1'
#
loop_
_entity.id
_entity.type
_entity.pdbx_description
1 polymer ?
#
loop_
_entity_poly.entity_id
_entity_poly.type
_entity_poly.pdbx_seq_one_letter_code
_entity_poly.pdbx_strand_id
1 'polypeptide(L)' 'MNDKKRLNSYEDLPLVLDVADIQRIMGISRASAYELVHTPGFPAFRRGRLIKVSKIAFFE' A
#
# COMPACT_ATOMS: atom_id res chain seq x y z
N MET A 1 -12.30 -17.48 -4.42
CA MET A 1 -11.39 -17.72 -3.30
C MET A 1 -10.68 -16.41 -2.98
N ASN A 2 -10.65 -15.99 -1.70
CA ASN A 2 -9.81 -14.89 -1.25
C ASN A 2 -8.57 -15.51 -0.62
N ASP A 3 -7.58 -15.80 -1.45
CA ASP A 3 -6.28 -16.28 -1.02
C ASP A 3 -5.63 -15.16 -0.22
N LYS A 4 -5.86 -15.16 1.10
CA LYS A 4 -5.07 -14.40 2.07
C LYS A 4 -3.66 -15.00 2.09
N LYS A 5 -2.92 -14.84 0.99
CA LYS A 5 -1.50 -15.15 0.93
C LYS A 5 -0.88 -14.32 2.04
N ARG A 6 -0.35 -14.99 3.07
CA ARG A 6 0.41 -14.30 4.10
C ARG A 6 1.58 -13.64 3.39
N LEU A 7 1.58 -12.31 3.34
CA LEU A 7 2.68 -11.53 2.79
C LEU A 7 3.82 -11.63 3.79
N ASN A 8 4.55 -12.74 3.75
CA ASN A 8 5.59 -13.06 4.72
C ASN A 8 6.94 -12.43 4.32
N SER A 9 7.06 -11.92 3.10
CA SER A 9 8.33 -11.44 2.56
C SER A 9 8.10 -10.37 1.49
N TYR A 10 9.09 -9.49 1.33
CA TYR A 10 9.08 -8.40 0.36
C TYR A 10 8.86 -8.87 -1.09
N GLU A 11 9.33 -10.07 -1.43
CA GLU A 11 9.18 -10.65 -2.76
C GLU A 11 7.74 -11.08 -3.08
N ASP A 12 6.94 -11.42 -2.07
CA ASP A 12 5.53 -11.78 -2.23
C ASP A 12 4.61 -10.56 -2.46
N LEU A 13 5.12 -9.35 -2.21
CA LEU A 13 4.36 -8.11 -2.38
C LEU A 13 4.22 -7.75 -3.86
N PRO A 14 3.02 -7.31 -4.30
CA PRO A 14 2.82 -6.88 -5.67
C PRO A 14 3.68 -5.65 -5.97
N LEU A 15 4.07 -5.48 -7.23
CA LEU A 15 4.89 -4.34 -7.68
C LEU A 15 4.21 -2.98 -7.42
N VAL A 16 2.88 -2.98 -7.40
CA VAL A 16 2.06 -1.81 -7.11
C VAL A 16 1.13 -2.15 -5.96
N LEU A 17 1.26 -1.40 -4.88
CA LEU A 17 0.46 -1.50 -3.67
C LEU A 17 -0.77 -0.61 -3.78
N ASP A 18 -1.87 -1.04 -3.17
CA ASP A 18 -3.01 -0.17 -2.86
C ASP A 18 -3.10 0.15 -1.37
N VAL A 19 -4.09 0.97 -1.00
CA VAL A 19 -4.26 1.40 0.40
C VAL A 19 -4.53 0.22 1.34
N ALA A 20 -5.15 -0.86 0.86
CA ALA A 20 -5.39 -2.05 1.68
C ALA A 20 -4.09 -2.84 1.91
N ASP A 21 -3.17 -2.84 0.94
CA ASP A 21 -1.83 -3.38 1.13
C ASP A 21 -1.06 -2.55 2.17
N ILE A 22 -1.06 -1.22 2.07
CA ILE A 22 -0.42 -0.34 3.07
C ILE A 22 -0.97 -0.58 4.47
N GLN A 23 -2.30 -0.69 4.60
CA GLN A 23 -2.96 -1.01 5.86
C GLN A 23 -2.42 -2.32 6.47
N ARG A 24 -2.30 -3.38 5.64
CA ARG A 24 -1.83 -4.70 6.08
C ARG A 24 -0.35 -4.70 6.42
N ILE A 25 0.48 -4.05 5.61
CA ILE A 25 1.94 -4.00 5.79
C ILE A 25 2.30 -3.22 7.05
N MET A 26 1.65 -2.07 7.28
CA MET A 26 1.94 -1.21 8.43
C MET A 26 1.18 -1.59 9.70
N GLY A 27 0.17 -2.47 9.60
CA GLY A 27 -0.65 -2.87 10.75
C GLY A 27 -1.52 -1.74 11.31
N ILE A 28 -1.93 -0.78 10.47
CA ILE A 28 -2.69 0.40 10.88
C ILE A 28 -4.17 0.32 10.47
N SER A 29 -4.99 1.23 10.98
CA SER A 29 -6.40 1.33 10.57
C SER A 29 -6.52 1.77 9.11
N ARG A 30 -7.67 1.48 8.47
CA ARG A 30 -7.97 1.97 7.12
C ARG A 30 -7.90 3.50 7.05
N ALA A 31 -8.45 4.19 8.05
CA ALA A 31 -8.46 5.65 8.10
C ALA A 31 -7.03 6.21 8.16
N SER A 32 -6.20 5.65 9.03
CA SER A 32 -4.79 6.03 9.17
C SER A 32 -4.00 5.76 7.89
N ALA A 33 -4.26 4.64 7.20
CA ALA A 33 -3.64 4.36 5.89
C ALA A 33 -4.08 5.38 4.84
N TYR A 34 -5.35 5.79 4.85
CA TYR A 34 -5.85 6.83 3.96
C TYR A 34 -5.19 8.18 4.24
N GLU A 35 -5.09 8.60 5.50
CA GLU A 35 -4.40 9.84 5.87
C GLU A 35 -2.94 9.81 5.40
N LEU A 36 -2.25 8.70 5.67
CA LEU A 36 -0.84 8.52 5.30
C LEU A 36 -0.60 8.67 3.79
N VAL A 37 -1.40 8.01 2.95
CA VAL A 37 -1.22 8.11 1.48
C VAL A 37 -1.57 9.49 0.91
N HIS A 38 -2.19 10.36 1.71
CA HIS A 38 -2.49 11.76 1.35
C HIS A 38 -1.47 12.76 1.91
N THR A 39 -0.55 12.32 2.76
CA THR A 39 0.49 13.19 3.30
C THR A 39 1.39 13.71 2.18
N PRO A 40 1.68 15.02 2.12
CA PRO A 40 2.64 15.56 1.16
C PRO A 40 4.00 14.85 1.26
N GLY A 41 4.57 14.46 0.13
CA GLY A 41 5.82 13.70 0.07
C GLY A 41 5.67 12.19 0.21
N PHE A 42 4.47 11.67 0.49
CA PHE A 42 4.22 10.24 0.43
C PHE A 42 4.27 9.75 -1.04
N PRO A 43 4.92 8.61 -1.34
CA PRO A 43 5.18 8.11 -2.71
C PRO A 43 3.95 7.52 -3.43
N ALA A 44 2.77 8.12 -3.24
CA ALA A 44 1.53 7.70 -3.88
C ALA A 44 1.28 8.45 -5.20
N PHE A 45 0.76 7.73 -6.19
CA PHE A 45 0.24 8.28 -7.44
C PHE A 45 -1.23 7.90 -7.62
N ARG A 46 -1.97 8.74 -8.36
CA ARG A 46 -3.40 8.54 -8.61
C ARG A 46 -3.66 8.17 -10.06
N ARG A 47 -4.52 7.17 -10.26
CA ARG A 47 -5.13 6.87 -11.56
C ARG A 47 -6.65 6.96 -11.40
N GLY A 48 -7.19 8.14 -11.70
CA GLY A 48 -8.58 8.47 -11.39
C GLY A 48 -8.82 8.41 -9.88
N ARG A 49 -9.79 7.58 -9.45
CA ARG A 49 -10.12 7.36 -8.03
C ARG A 49 -9.20 6.37 -7.31
N LEU A 50 -8.32 5.69 -8.04
CA LEU A 50 -7.42 4.70 -7.48
C LEU A 50 -6.15 5.38 -6.95
N ILE A 51 -5.80 5.08 -5.71
CA ILE A 51 -4.51 5.44 -5.11
C ILE A 51 -3.60 4.22 -5.22
N LYS A 52 -2.41 4.43 -5.76
CA LYS A 52 -1.42 3.39 -6.02
C LYS A 52 -0.06 3.84 -5.52
N VAL A 53 0.74 2.91 -5.05
CA VAL A 53 2.07 3.15 -4.51
C VAL A 53 3.01 2.15 -5.16
N SER A 54 4.15 2.60 -5.69
CA SER A 54 5.17 1.67 -6.17
C SER A 54 5.75 0.92 -4.97
N LYS A 55 5.93 -0.40 -5.09
CA LYS A 55 6.60 -1.18 -4.04
C LYS A 55 7.99 -0.61 -3.73
N ILE A 56 8.74 -0.28 -4.77
CA ILE A 56 10.10 0.26 -4.63
C ILE A 56 10.05 1.58 -3.85
N ALA A 57 9.26 2.53 -4.32
CA ALA A 57 9.17 3.86 -3.70
C ALA A 57 8.59 3.86 -2.27
N PHE A 58 7.92 2.79 -1.85
CA PHE A 58 7.40 2.66 -0.48
C PHE A 58 8.46 2.18 0.51
N PHE A 59 9.47 1.42 0.06
CA PHE A 59 10.49 0.81 0.91
C PHE A 59 11.89 1.42 0.73
N GLU A 60 12.12 2.17 -0.35
CA GLU A 60 13.33 2.98 -0.60
C GLU A 60 13.02 4.46 -0.45
#